data_AF-A0A5K7Z1T6-F1
#
_entry.id   AF-A0A5K7Z1T6-F1
#
_cell.length_a   1.000
_cell.length_b   1.000
_cell.length_c   1.000
_cell.angle_alpha   90.00
_cell.angle_beta   90.00
_cell.angle_gamma   90.00
#
_symmetry.space_group_name_H-M   'P 1'
#
loop_
_entity.id
_entity.type
_entity.pdbx_description
1 polymer ?
#
loop_
_entity_poly.entity_id
_entity_poly.type
_entity_poly.pdbx_seq_one_letter_code
_entity_poly.pdbx_strand_id
1 'polypeptide(L)' 'MDNVDVVHERFINEGLEVVVPLEDHPWEDRRFGIKDPNGITVYLYEDRDLSFEFSQYHVG' A
#
# COMPACT_ATOMS: atom_id res chain seq x y z
N MET A 1 5.91 -5.02 -4.56
CA MET A 1 6.13 -3.80 -5.38
C MET A 1 7.21 -3.03 -4.68
N ASP A 2 8.30 -2.65 -5.35
CA ASP A 2 9.49 -2.17 -4.63
C ASP A 2 9.38 -0.72 -4.10
N ASN A 3 8.35 0.03 -4.51
CA ASN A 3 8.15 1.41 -4.04
C ASN A 3 6.70 1.89 -4.23
N VAL A 4 5.88 1.77 -3.20
CA VAL A 4 4.50 2.22 -3.18
C VAL A 4 4.36 3.76 -3.25
N ASP A 5 5.36 4.52 -2.78
CA ASP A 5 5.34 5.99 -2.81
C ASP A 5 5.37 6.53 -4.23
N VAL A 6 6.23 5.98 -5.09
CA VAL A 6 6.37 6.42 -6.49
C VAL A 6 5.06 6.22 -7.24
N VAL A 7 4.35 5.14 -6.94
CA VAL A 7 3.07 4.82 -7.57
C VAL A 7 1.97 5.74 -7.04
N HIS A 8 1.97 6.00 -5.73
CA HIS A 8 1.05 6.97 -5.11
C HIS A 8 1.23 8.39 -5.69
N GLU A 9 2.46 8.88 -5.81
CA GLU A 9 2.76 10.18 -6.43
C GLU A 9 2.32 10.24 -7.89
N ARG A 10 2.53 9.16 -8.64
CA ARG A 10 2.09 9.08 -10.03
C ARG A 10 0.57 9.17 -10.13
N PHE A 11 -0.16 8.47 -9.27
CA PHE A 11 -1.63 8.50 -9.30
C PHE A 11 -2.22 9.84 -8.86
N ILE A 12 -1.58 10.54 -7.91
CA ILE A 12 -1.95 11.93 -7.57
C ILE A 12 -1.74 12.84 -8.79
N ASN A 13 -0.61 12.72 -9.49
CA ASN A 13 -0.34 13.52 -10.69
C ASN A 13 -1.29 13.20 -11.86
N GLU A 14 -1.79 11.97 -11.95
CA GLU A 14 -2.79 11.54 -12.93
C GLU A 14 -4.24 11.98 -12.53
N GLY A 15 -4.41 12.61 -11.36
CA GLY A 15 -5.69 13.17 -10.90
C GLY A 15 -6.65 12.12 -10.34
N LEU A 16 -6.15 10.96 -9.94
CA LEU A 16 -6.96 9.91 -9.33
C LEU A 16 -7.34 10.28 -7.89
N GLU A 17 -8.56 9.91 -7.49
CA GLU A 17 -9.06 10.16 -6.15
C GLU A 17 -8.41 9.17 -5.17
N VAL A 18 -7.56 9.68 -4.28
CA VAL A 18 -7.01 8.89 -3.16
C VAL A 18 -8.10 8.79 -2.09
N VAL A 19 -8.67 7.59 -1.91
CA VAL A 19 -9.73 7.32 -0.95
C VAL A 19 -9.21 6.87 0.40
N VAL A 20 -8.02 6.26 0.43
CA VAL A 20 -7.31 5.91 1.65
C VAL A 20 -5.89 6.45 1.52
N PRO A 21 -5.47 7.38 2.40
CA PRO A 21 -4.14 7.95 2.36
C PRO A 21 -3.09 6.86 2.62
N LEU A 22 -1.86 7.14 2.19
CA LEU A 22 -0.73 6.26 2.48
C LEU A 22 -0.49 6.20 3.99
N GLU A 23 -0.83 5.08 4.61
CA GLU A 23 -0.67 4.85 6.05
C GLU A 23 0.51 3.91 6.32
N ASP A 24 1.38 4.32 7.25
CA ASP A 24 2.45 3.48 7.78
C ASP A 24 1.94 2.71 8.99
N HIS A 25 1.72 1.40 8.83
CA HIS A 25 1.38 0.54 9.95
C HIS A 25 2.65 0.00 10.64
N PRO A 26 2.73 0.06 11.98
CA PRO A 26 3.89 -0.43 12.74
C PRO A 26 4.10 -1.95 12.66
N TRP A 27 3.13 -2.71 12.13
CA TRP A 27 3.20 -4.16 11.92
C TRP A 27 3.04 -4.54 10.45
N GLU A 28 3.53 -3.65 9.59
CA GLU A 28 4.17 -4.03 8.33
C GLU A 28 3.24 -4.41 7.17
N ASP A 29 2.45 -3.42 6.74
CA ASP A 29 2.02 -3.30 5.36
C ASP A 29 1.86 -1.82 5.05
N ARG A 30 2.48 -1.35 3.96
CA ARG A 30 2.26 0.01 3.48
C ARG A 30 1.24 -0.02 2.37
N ARG A 31 0.12 0.64 2.58
CA ARG A 31 -1.02 0.58 1.67
C ARG A 31 -1.63 1.94 1.43
N PHE A 32 -2.21 2.08 0.25
CA PHE A 32 -3.09 3.20 -0.07
C PHE A 32 -4.22 2.69 -0.96
N GLY A 33 -5.31 3.45 -0.97
CA GLY A 33 -6.49 3.14 -1.77
C GLY A 33 -6.74 4.26 -2.77
N ILE A 34 -6.93 3.90 -4.03
CA ILE A 34 -7.39 4.82 -5.07
C ILE A 34 -8.76 4.40 -5.56
N LYS A 35 -9.52 5.39 -6.01
CA LYS A 35 -10.76 5.18 -6.72
C LYS A 35 -10.59 5.65 -8.15
N ASP A 36 -10.88 4.75 -9.07
CA ASP A 36 -10.85 5.08 -10.48
C ASP A 36 -12.09 5.90 -10.88
N PRO A 37 -12.07 6.57 -12.05
CA PRO A 37 -13.22 7.33 -12.54
C PRO A 37 -14.47 6.48 -12.81
N ASN A 38 -14.33 5.17 -12.97
CA ASN A 38 -15.46 4.25 -13.14
C ASN A 38 -16.11 3.86 -11.79
N GLY A 39 -15.56 4.30 -10.66
CA GLY A 39 -16.06 4.03 -9.32
C GLY A 39 -15.52 2.74 -8.68
N ILE A 40 -14.53 2.11 -9.29
CA ILE A 40 -13.83 0.93 -8.78
C ILE A 40 -12.75 1.39 -7.79
N THR A 41 -12.83 0.88 -6.57
CA THR A 41 -11.79 1.08 -5.57
C THR A 41 -10.72 0.00 -5.71
N VAL A 42 -9.47 0.41 -5.89
CA VAL A 42 -8.31 -0.46 -5.96
C VAL A 42 -7.41 -0.20 -4.75
N TYR A 43 -7.03 -1.27 -4.06
CA TYR A 43 -6.09 -1.22 -2.95
C TYR A 43 -4.75 -1.74 -3.42
N LEU A 44 -3.71 -0.94 -3.19
CA LEU A 44 -2.34 -1.32 -3.44
C LEU A 44 -1.64 -1.49 -2.10
N TYR A 45 -0.92 -2.60 -1.95
CA TYR A 45 -0.14 -2.92 -0.78
C TYR A 45 1.30 -3.28 -1.20
N GLU A 46 2.25 -2.78 -0.42
CA GLU A 46 3.64 -3.21 -0.46
C GLU A 46 3.88 -4.13 0.72
N ASP A 47 4.06 -5.41 0.38
CA ASP A 47 4.52 -6.46 1.28
C ASP A 47 5.95 -6.10 1.67
N ARG A 48 6.12 -5.48 2.84
CA ARG A 48 7.44 -5.29 3.43
C ARG A 48 7.77 -6.62 4.07
N ASP A 49 8.72 -7.31 3.44
CA ASP A 49 9.28 -8.58 3.90
C ASP A 49 9.47 -8.49 5.42
N LEU A 50 8.62 -9.21 6.16
CA LEU A 50 8.46 -9.08 7.61
C LEU A 50 9.84 -8.92 8.23
N SER A 51 10.15 -7.69 8.64
CA SER A 51 11.40 -7.36 9.28
C SER A 51 11.66 -8.45 10.32
N PHE A 52 12.85 -9.05 10.21
CA PHE A 52 13.44 -10.21 10.88
C PHE A 52 12.87 -10.66 12.25
N GLU A 53 12.21 -9.79 12.99
CA GLU A 53 11.53 -9.94 14.28
C GLU A 53 10.24 -10.82 14.24
N PHE A 54 9.57 -10.97 13.09
CA PHE A 54 8.32 -11.77 12.98
C PHE A 54 8.51 -13.20 12.46
N SER A 55 9.74 -13.63 12.16
CA SER A 55 10.05 -15.02 11.78
C SER A 55 9.64 -16.06 12.85
N GLN A 56 9.39 -15.64 14.08
CA GLN A 56 9.05 -16.53 15.20
C GLN A 56 7.59 -17.04 15.22
N TYR A 57 6.71 -16.50 14.37
CA TYR A 57 5.29 -16.88 14.36
C TYR A 57 4.89 -17.79 13.18
N HIS A 58 5.83 -18.13 12.28
CA HIS A 58 5.62 -19.18 11.28
C HIS A 58 5.87 -20.55 11.93
N VAL A 59 4.91 -21.01 12.74
CA VAL A 59 4.81 -22.41 13.16
C VAL A 59 3.87 -23.10 12.17
N GLY A 60 4.42 -24.01 11.37
CA GLY A 60 3.67 -24.89 10.49
C GLY A 60 2.87 -25.97 11.23
#